data_AF-A0A954USY0-F1
#
_entry.id   AF-A0A954USY0-F1
#
_cell.length_a   1.000
_cell.length_b   1.000
_cell.length_c   1.000
_cell.angle_alpha   90.00
_cell.angle_beta   90.00
_cell.angle_gamma   90.00
#
_symmetry.space_group_name_H-M   'P 1'
#
loop_
_entity.id
_entity.type
_entity.pdbx_description
1 polymer ?
#
loop_
_entity_poly.entity_id
_entity_poly.type
_entity_poly.pdbx_seq_one_letter_code
_entity_poly.pdbx_strand_id
1 'polypeptide(L)'
;MGLFDFLFGGGPPRANVAPDQVWLTLDAKLRGIQRAVDELLESQPQAVVLLVAHFPDMQEQLQQTATSMEQATSRVTVMLATELNSHLARSFDADNTSVEVIVGERHPLPAADDAVLSFAAEAPMPCRVTHHVSVEDPLMRAFAGEWVASLLQRLGMTADEAIEGEMIGRRIRQVQKKIAKTARGDSPAYSALEWLQLNCPAFAKS
;
A
#
# COMPACT_ATOMS: atom_id res chain seq x y z
N MET A 1 -18.48 11.39 -32.37
CA MET A 1 -17.54 10.46 -31.70
C MET A 1 -16.66 9.85 -32.76
N GLY A 2 -15.33 9.89 -32.57
CA GLY A 2 -14.35 9.67 -33.63
C GLY A 2 -14.07 8.20 -33.90
N LEU A 3 -13.80 7.90 -35.18
CA LEU A 3 -13.41 6.60 -35.73
C LEU A 3 -12.07 6.03 -35.15
N PHE A 4 -11.45 6.74 -34.19
CA PHE A 4 -10.11 6.48 -33.68
C PHE A 4 -10.08 5.78 -32.30
N ASP A 5 -11.18 5.78 -31.54
CA ASP A 5 -11.26 5.08 -30.22
C ASP A 5 -11.21 3.54 -30.34
N PHE A 6 -11.47 2.99 -31.52
CA PHE A 6 -11.45 1.54 -31.78
C PHE A 6 -10.04 0.99 -32.08
N LEU A 7 -9.12 1.83 -32.57
CA LEU A 7 -7.77 1.39 -32.99
C LEU A 7 -6.74 1.40 -31.86
N PHE A 8 -6.96 2.20 -30.83
CA PHE A 8 -6.16 2.21 -29.61
C PHE A 8 -7.06 1.69 -28.50
N GLY A 9 -7.16 0.36 -28.40
CA GLY A 9 -7.94 -0.29 -27.37
C GLY A 9 -7.79 0.42 -26.04
N GLY A 10 -8.87 1.11 -25.64
CA GLY A 10 -9.11 1.47 -24.26
C GLY A 10 -9.25 0.17 -23.50
N GLY A 11 -8.10 -0.42 -23.14
CA GLY A 11 -8.06 -1.41 -22.09
C GLY A 11 -8.70 -0.79 -20.85
N PRO A 12 -9.20 -1.62 -19.91
CA PRO A 12 -9.74 -1.12 -18.65
C PRO A 12 -8.77 -0.09 -18.06
N PRO A 13 -9.27 0.98 -17.40
CA PRO A 13 -8.40 2.00 -16.83
C PRO A 13 -7.29 1.29 -16.06
N ARG A 14 -6.05 1.47 -16.53
CA ARG A 14 -4.90 0.81 -15.91
C ARG A 14 -4.90 1.27 -14.46
N ALA A 15 -4.91 0.32 -13.52
CA ALA A 15 -4.69 0.64 -12.12
C ALA A 15 -3.45 1.54 -12.03
N ASN A 16 -3.64 2.75 -11.53
CA ASN A 16 -2.55 3.71 -11.43
C ASN A 16 -1.76 3.35 -10.18
N VAL A 17 -0.65 2.64 -10.37
CA VAL A 17 0.29 2.36 -9.27
C VAL A 17 1.02 3.67 -8.99
N ALA A 18 0.75 4.26 -7.83
CA ALA A 18 1.47 5.43 -7.36
C ALA A 18 2.85 5.02 -6.81
N PRO A 19 3.84 5.93 -6.82
CA PRO A 19 5.09 5.72 -6.10
C PRO A 19 4.84 5.41 -4.61
N ASP A 20 5.65 4.52 -4.05
CA ASP A 20 5.66 4.22 -2.62
C ASP A 20 5.96 5.48 -1.81
N GLN A 21 5.19 5.70 -0.74
CA GLN A 21 5.39 6.74 0.25
C GLN A 21 6.26 6.17 1.37
N VAL A 22 7.52 6.60 1.45
CA VAL A 22 8.49 6.06 2.42
C VAL A 22 8.70 7.03 3.57
N TRP A 23 8.41 6.56 4.77
CA TRP A 23 8.43 7.35 6.01
C TRP A 23 9.59 6.92 6.92
N LEU A 24 10.08 7.85 7.72
CA LEU A 24 11.17 7.58 8.66
C LEU A 24 10.72 6.70 9.83
N THR A 25 9.55 6.99 10.39
CA THR A 25 8.99 6.26 11.54
C THR A 25 7.61 5.72 11.23
N LEU A 26 7.16 4.74 12.02
CA LEU A 26 5.81 4.18 11.93
C LEU A 26 4.76 5.26 12.23
N ASP A 27 5.02 6.07 13.25
CA ASP A 27 4.16 7.15 13.69
C ASP A 27 3.98 8.24 12.60
N ALA A 28 5.07 8.61 11.93
CA ALA A 28 5.02 9.50 10.76
C ALA A 28 4.24 8.88 9.59
N LYS A 29 4.41 7.57 9.34
CA LYS A 29 3.63 6.84 8.34
C LYS A 29 2.14 6.95 8.59
N LEU A 30 1.68 6.71 9.82
CA LEU A 30 0.26 6.73 10.18
C LEU A 30 -0.33 8.14 10.07
N ARG A 31 0.37 9.17 10.57
CA ARG A 31 -0.02 10.58 10.34
C ARG A 31 -0.07 10.93 8.86
N GLY A 32 0.90 10.44 8.09
CA GLY A 32 0.99 10.62 6.66
C GLY A 32 -0.18 10.02 5.89
N ILE A 33 -0.61 8.82 6.29
CA ILE A 33 -1.82 8.17 5.75
C ILE A 33 -3.04 9.03 6.08
N GLN A 34 -3.20 9.48 7.33
CA GLN A 34 -4.31 10.36 7.71
C GLN A 34 -4.36 11.62 6.85
N ARG A 35 -3.24 12.34 6.72
CA ARG A 35 -3.15 13.54 5.87
C ARG A 35 -3.52 13.24 4.41
N ALA A 36 -3.04 12.13 3.86
CA ALA A 36 -3.35 11.76 2.48
C ALA A 36 -4.84 11.47 2.27
N VAL A 37 -5.51 10.88 3.26
CA VAL A 37 -6.96 10.65 3.23
C VAL A 37 -7.72 11.98 3.30
N ASP A 38 -7.34 12.85 4.24
CA ASP A 38 -8.00 14.15 4.43
C ASP A 38 -7.88 15.01 3.15
N GLU A 39 -6.67 15.16 2.60
CA GLU A 39 -6.41 15.91 1.36
C GLU A 39 -7.18 15.34 0.15
N LEU A 40 -7.30 14.01 0.06
CA LEU A 40 -8.05 13.35 -1.00
C LEU A 40 -9.54 13.64 -0.87
N LEU A 41 -10.13 13.52 0.31
CA LEU A 41 -11.55 13.73 0.51
C LEU A 41 -11.95 15.21 0.40
N GLU A 42 -11.05 16.13 0.77
CA GLU A 42 -11.24 17.57 0.51
C GLU A 42 -11.24 17.88 -0.99
N SER A 43 -10.33 17.28 -1.76
CA SER A 43 -10.20 17.52 -3.21
C SER A 43 -11.20 16.73 -4.06
N GLN A 44 -11.58 15.54 -3.62
CA GLN A 44 -12.51 14.62 -4.29
C GLN A 44 -13.53 14.08 -3.28
N PRO A 45 -14.59 14.85 -2.94
CA PRO A 45 -15.57 14.46 -1.92
C PRO A 45 -16.37 13.18 -2.21
N GLN A 46 -16.32 12.70 -3.46
CA GLN A 46 -16.99 11.47 -3.91
C GLN A 46 -16.03 10.29 -4.08
N ALA A 47 -14.75 10.44 -3.72
CA ALA A 47 -13.79 9.36 -3.71
C ALA A 47 -14.13 8.34 -2.60
N VAL A 48 -13.87 7.07 -2.89
CA VAL A 48 -13.91 5.98 -1.90
C VAL A 48 -12.48 5.66 -1.51
N VAL A 49 -12.22 5.50 -0.22
CA VAL A 49 -10.90 5.19 0.32
C VAL A 49 -10.92 3.82 0.96
N LEU A 50 -10.05 2.94 0.48
CA LEU A 50 -9.79 1.64 1.10
C LEU A 50 -8.43 1.70 1.80
N LEU A 51 -8.44 1.67 3.13
CA LEU A 51 -7.23 1.46 3.93
C LEU A 51 -7.01 -0.03 4.06
N VAL A 52 -5.96 -0.52 3.41
CA VAL A 52 -5.70 -1.96 3.28
C VAL A 52 -4.47 -2.33 4.10
N ALA A 53 -4.62 -3.36 4.92
CA ALA A 53 -3.51 -4.00 5.63
C ALA A 53 -3.24 -5.39 5.05
N HIS A 54 -1.98 -5.80 5.00
CA HIS A 54 -1.69 -7.20 4.68
C HIS A 54 -1.80 -8.10 5.91
N PHE A 55 -1.56 -7.54 7.10
CA PHE A 55 -1.59 -8.26 8.37
C PHE A 55 -2.58 -7.63 9.37
N PRO A 56 -3.16 -8.43 10.30
CA PRO A 56 -4.09 -7.94 11.30
C PRO A 56 -3.54 -6.83 12.21
N ASP A 57 -2.27 -6.86 12.60
CA ASP A 57 -1.67 -5.80 13.44
C ASP A 57 -1.71 -4.42 12.77
N MET A 58 -1.40 -4.36 11.47
CA MET A 58 -1.52 -3.14 10.68
C MET A 58 -2.99 -2.74 10.48
N GLN A 59 -3.90 -3.71 10.32
CA GLN A 59 -5.34 -3.42 10.23
C GLN A 59 -5.83 -2.69 11.49
N GLU A 60 -5.43 -3.15 12.68
CA GLU A 60 -5.77 -2.51 13.96
C GLU A 60 -5.23 -1.08 14.03
N GLN A 61 -3.99 -0.83 13.57
CA GLN A 61 -3.40 0.51 13.51
C GLN A 61 -4.14 1.43 12.54
N LEU A 62 -4.49 0.92 11.35
CA LEU A 62 -5.29 1.68 10.38
C LEU A 62 -6.69 1.97 10.90
N GLN A 63 -7.31 1.04 11.63
CA GLN A 63 -8.63 1.24 12.25
C GLN A 63 -8.59 2.33 13.33
N GLN A 64 -7.55 2.34 14.17
CA GLN A 64 -7.34 3.39 15.16
C GLN A 64 -7.13 4.75 14.49
N THR A 65 -6.32 4.78 13.42
CA THR A 65 -6.06 5.99 12.63
C THR A 65 -7.36 6.51 12.01
N ALA A 66 -8.14 5.64 11.36
CA ALA A 66 -9.43 6.00 10.75
C ALA A 66 -10.47 6.48 11.78
N THR A 67 -10.49 5.91 12.97
CA THR A 67 -11.40 6.34 14.06
C THR A 67 -11.01 7.71 14.62
N SER A 68 -9.73 8.07 14.53
CA SER A 68 -9.21 9.36 14.99
C SER A 68 -9.42 10.49 13.98
N MET A 69 -9.83 10.17 12.75
CA MET A 69 -10.21 11.18 11.75
C MET A 69 -11.53 11.81 12.19
N GLU A 70 -11.54 13.14 12.40
CA GLU A 70 -12.71 13.89 12.91
C GLU A 70 -13.98 13.65 12.08
N GLN A 71 -13.79 13.32 10.81
CA GLN A 71 -14.80 12.76 9.95
C GLN A 71 -14.46 11.29 9.74
N ALA A 72 -14.93 10.41 10.63
CA ALA A 72 -15.06 8.99 10.31
C ALA A 72 -16.10 8.87 9.19
N THR A 73 -15.69 9.25 7.98
CA THR A 73 -16.57 9.34 6.82
C THR A 73 -17.00 7.92 6.48
N SER A 74 -18.25 7.76 6.08
CA SER A 74 -18.75 6.50 5.52
C SER A 74 -18.01 6.06 4.24
N ARG A 75 -17.00 6.81 3.80
CA ARG A 75 -16.21 6.61 2.58
C ARG A 75 -14.85 5.95 2.84
N VAL A 76 -14.38 5.92 4.09
CA VAL A 76 -13.14 5.24 4.49
C VAL A 76 -13.49 3.86 5.03
N THR A 77 -13.00 2.82 4.38
CA THR A 77 -13.16 1.43 4.85
C THR A 77 -11.80 0.83 5.13
N VAL A 78 -11.63 0.22 6.30
CA VAL A 78 -10.41 -0.51 6.69
C VAL A 78 -10.64 -2.00 6.50
N MET A 79 -9.72 -2.70 5.85
CA MET A 79 -9.86 -4.14 5.59
C MET A 79 -8.51 -4.84 5.40
N LEU A 80 -8.49 -6.16 5.50
CA LEU A 80 -7.35 -6.96 5.08
C LEU A 80 -7.29 -7.09 3.56
N ALA A 81 -6.08 -7.19 3.01
CA ALA A 81 -5.85 -7.42 1.59
C ALA A 81 -6.49 -8.73 1.10
N THR A 82 -6.64 -9.73 1.97
CA THR A 82 -7.32 -10.99 1.67
C THR A 82 -8.83 -10.86 1.50
N GLU A 83 -9.43 -9.77 1.97
CA GLU A 83 -10.85 -9.48 1.80
C GLU A 83 -11.15 -8.82 0.44
N LEU A 84 -10.11 -8.28 -0.23
CA LEU A 84 -10.25 -7.73 -1.58
C LEU A 84 -10.60 -8.84 -2.57
N ASN A 85 -11.68 -8.63 -3.31
CA ASN A 85 -12.17 -9.60 -4.27
C ASN A 85 -12.93 -8.91 -5.43
N SER A 86 -13.14 -9.64 -6.52
CA SER A 86 -13.80 -9.13 -7.72
C SER A 86 -15.25 -8.67 -7.48
N HIS A 87 -15.93 -9.20 -6.46
CA HIS A 87 -17.29 -8.76 -6.13
C HIS A 87 -17.27 -7.35 -5.52
N LEU A 88 -16.38 -7.10 -4.55
CA LEU A 88 -16.16 -5.76 -3.99
C LEU A 88 -15.66 -4.77 -5.05
N ALA A 89 -14.75 -5.19 -5.93
CA ALA A 89 -14.24 -4.32 -7.00
C ALA A 89 -15.36 -3.81 -7.92
N ARG A 90 -16.40 -4.63 -8.13
CA ARG A 90 -17.54 -4.31 -9.00
C ARG A 90 -18.74 -3.72 -8.26
N SER A 91 -18.73 -3.69 -6.93
CA SER A 91 -19.80 -3.08 -6.15
C SER A 91 -19.67 -1.56 -6.05
N PHE A 92 -18.57 -0.98 -6.53
CA PHE A 92 -18.45 0.46 -6.63
C PHE A 92 -19.37 0.98 -7.74
N ASP A 93 -20.35 1.80 -7.35
CA ASP A 93 -21.33 2.37 -8.25
C ASP A 93 -20.80 3.60 -9.02
N ALA A 94 -21.51 3.99 -10.08
CA ALA A 94 -21.18 5.14 -10.94
C ALA A 94 -21.16 6.50 -10.20
N ASP A 95 -21.75 6.57 -9.01
CA ASP A 95 -21.73 7.76 -8.15
C ASP A 95 -20.37 7.97 -7.45
N ASN A 96 -19.48 6.96 -7.49
CA ASN A 96 -18.11 7.09 -6.98
C ASN A 96 -17.19 7.61 -8.08
N THR A 97 -16.50 8.72 -7.83
CA THR A 97 -15.62 9.36 -8.83
C THR A 97 -14.31 8.60 -9.02
N SER A 98 -13.80 7.99 -7.95
CA SER A 98 -12.51 7.31 -7.92
C SER A 98 -12.42 6.41 -6.69
N VAL A 99 -11.54 5.41 -6.75
CA VAL A 99 -11.17 4.57 -5.63
C VAL A 99 -9.68 4.79 -5.34
N GLU A 100 -9.36 5.15 -4.10
CA GLU A 100 -7.98 5.19 -3.62
C GLU A 100 -7.76 4.02 -2.67
N VAL A 101 -6.83 3.14 -3.03
CA VAL A 101 -6.38 2.03 -2.20
C VAL A 101 -5.06 2.46 -1.56
N ILE A 102 -5.08 2.71 -0.26
CA ILE A 102 -3.90 3.02 0.53
C ILE A 102 -3.52 1.78 1.33
N VAL A 103 -2.38 1.17 0.98
CA VAL A 103 -1.88 0.00 1.67
C VAL A 103 -0.89 0.45 2.75
N GLY A 104 -1.13 0.07 4.01
CA GLY A 104 -0.33 0.52 5.17
C GLY A 104 1.05 -0.13 5.31
N GLU A 105 1.37 -1.08 4.42
CA GLU A 105 2.62 -1.83 4.42
C GLU A 105 2.85 -2.52 3.07
N ARG A 106 3.98 -3.21 2.95
CA ARG A 106 4.31 -4.11 1.84
C ARG A 106 4.32 -5.54 2.35
N HIS A 107 3.70 -6.48 1.64
CA HIS A 107 3.80 -7.88 2.03
C HIS A 107 5.21 -8.43 1.71
N PRO A 108 5.78 -9.35 2.49
CA PRO A 108 7.06 -9.97 2.16
C PRO A 108 7.07 -10.74 0.83
N LEU A 109 5.91 -11.29 0.43
CA LEU A 109 5.72 -11.92 -0.88
C LEU A 109 5.18 -10.93 -1.92
N PRO A 110 5.80 -10.84 -3.11
CA PRO A 110 5.34 -9.94 -4.16
C PRO A 110 3.95 -10.29 -4.71
N ALA A 111 3.54 -11.56 -4.62
CA ALA A 111 2.24 -12.01 -5.12
C ALA A 111 1.05 -11.41 -4.35
N ALA A 112 1.23 -11.12 -3.06
CA ALA A 112 0.18 -10.50 -2.25
C ALA A 112 -0.04 -9.03 -2.64
N ASP A 113 1.04 -8.27 -2.88
CA ASP A 113 0.93 -6.91 -3.46
C ASP A 113 0.27 -6.97 -4.86
N ASP A 114 0.65 -7.93 -5.70
CA ASP A 114 0.08 -8.08 -7.06
C ASP A 114 -1.43 -8.41 -7.04
N ALA A 115 -1.91 -9.08 -5.98
CA ALA A 115 -3.34 -9.34 -5.79
C ALA A 115 -4.13 -8.04 -5.51
N VAL A 116 -3.57 -7.12 -4.71
CA VAL A 116 -4.15 -5.78 -4.49
C VAL A 116 -4.23 -5.00 -5.81
N LEU A 117 -3.18 -5.08 -6.64
CA LEU A 117 -3.16 -4.43 -7.95
C LEU A 117 -4.18 -5.05 -8.92
N SER A 118 -4.37 -6.37 -8.85
CA SER A 118 -5.36 -7.09 -9.65
C SER A 118 -6.78 -6.69 -9.27
N PHE A 119 -7.07 -6.55 -7.97
CA PHE A 119 -8.32 -5.97 -7.47
C PHE A 119 -8.56 -4.56 -8.03
N ALA A 120 -7.55 -3.69 -7.96
CA ALA A 120 -7.67 -2.32 -8.45
C ALA A 120 -7.96 -2.25 -9.96
N ALA A 121 -7.38 -3.17 -10.75
CA ALA A 121 -7.61 -3.24 -12.19
C ALA A 121 -9.03 -3.71 -12.58
N GLU A 122 -9.77 -4.33 -11.66
CA GLU A 122 -11.16 -4.73 -11.88
C GLU A 122 -12.18 -3.62 -11.56
N ALA A 123 -11.74 -2.53 -10.92
CA ALA A 123 -12.63 -1.43 -10.57
C ALA A 123 -13.16 -0.73 -11.85
N PRO A 124 -14.47 -0.42 -11.92
CA PRO A 124 -15.06 0.21 -13.11
C PRO A 124 -14.72 1.70 -13.28
N MET A 125 -14.10 2.32 -12.27
CA MET A 125 -13.66 3.72 -12.24
C MET A 125 -12.14 3.80 -12.01
N PRO A 126 -11.51 4.99 -12.11
CA PRO A 126 -10.10 5.15 -11.79
C PRO A 126 -9.81 4.63 -10.38
N CYS A 127 -8.95 3.63 -10.29
CA CYS A 127 -8.49 3.04 -9.05
C CYS A 127 -6.97 3.20 -8.95
N ARG A 128 -6.53 3.93 -7.93
CA ARG A 128 -5.13 4.20 -7.65
C ARG A 128 -4.69 3.42 -6.43
N VAL A 129 -3.51 2.80 -6.50
CA VAL A 129 -2.95 2.04 -5.39
C VAL A 129 -1.65 2.71 -4.94
N THR A 130 -1.60 3.11 -3.68
CA THR A 130 -0.45 3.74 -3.04
C THR A 130 -0.04 2.90 -1.83
N HIS A 131 1.24 2.57 -1.71
CA HIS A 131 1.74 1.86 -0.53
C HIS A 131 2.50 2.84 0.35
N HIS A 132 2.18 2.82 1.64
CA HIS A 132 2.88 3.57 2.66
C HIS A 132 3.77 2.59 3.43
N VAL A 133 5.06 2.88 3.47
CA VAL A 133 6.06 2.03 4.15
C VAL A 133 6.93 2.87 5.06
N SER A 134 7.35 2.30 6.17
CA SER A 134 8.28 2.91 7.09
C SER A 134 9.64 2.22 7.03
N VAL A 135 10.71 2.97 7.24
CA VAL A 135 12.04 2.40 7.52
C VAL A 135 11.99 1.42 8.70
N GLU A 136 11.06 1.63 9.64
CA GLU A 136 10.84 0.76 10.78
C GLU A 136 10.09 -0.54 10.46
N ASP A 137 9.50 -0.68 9.27
CA ASP A 137 8.74 -1.88 8.91
C ASP A 137 9.67 -3.11 8.77
N PRO A 138 9.23 -4.32 9.15
CA PRO A 138 10.07 -5.53 9.11
C PRO A 138 10.69 -5.81 7.74
N LEU A 139 9.94 -5.62 6.65
CA LEU A 139 10.44 -5.79 5.29
C LEU A 139 11.58 -4.81 4.99
N MET A 140 11.43 -3.55 5.43
CA MET A 140 12.40 -2.49 5.20
C MET A 140 13.66 -2.74 6.04
N ARG A 141 13.53 -3.17 7.30
CA ARG A 141 14.65 -3.58 8.17
C ARG A 141 15.45 -4.73 7.59
N ALA A 142 14.78 -5.71 7.00
CA ALA A 142 15.42 -6.83 6.31
C ALA A 142 16.29 -6.41 5.10
N PHE A 143 16.12 -5.17 4.64
CA PHE A 143 16.91 -4.52 3.60
C PHE A 143 17.69 -3.28 4.09
N ALA A 144 17.54 -2.88 5.36
CA ALA A 144 18.05 -1.62 5.93
C ALA A 144 19.56 -1.62 6.18
N GLY A 145 20.34 -2.23 5.28
CA GLY A 145 21.78 -2.02 5.20
C GLY A 145 22.13 -0.57 4.83
N GLU A 146 23.32 -0.38 4.25
CA GLU A 146 23.92 0.94 3.95
C GLU A 146 23.03 1.92 3.16
N TRP A 147 22.06 1.41 2.38
CA TRP A 147 21.24 2.27 1.54
C TRP A 147 20.24 3.13 2.32
N VAL A 148 19.56 2.59 3.33
CA VAL A 148 18.59 3.40 4.11
C VAL A 148 19.34 4.46 4.91
N ALA A 149 20.47 4.09 5.53
CA ALA A 149 21.36 5.05 6.20
C ALA A 149 21.88 6.13 5.24
N SER A 150 22.27 5.76 4.01
CA SER A 150 22.70 6.72 2.98
C SER A 150 21.56 7.60 2.46
N LEU A 151 20.35 7.03 2.33
CA LEU A 151 19.14 7.75 1.94
C LEU A 151 18.78 8.81 3.00
N LEU A 152 18.80 8.41 4.28
CA LEU A 152 18.58 9.29 5.43
C LEU A 152 19.62 10.40 5.52
N GLN A 153 20.90 10.07 5.34
CA GLN A 153 22.00 11.04 5.37
C GLN A 153 21.99 12.03 4.20
N ARG A 154 21.47 11.64 3.03
CA ARG A 154 21.52 12.45 1.81
C ARG A 154 20.30 13.32 1.57
N LEU A 155 19.14 12.90 2.05
CA LEU A 155 17.88 13.59 1.75
C LEU A 155 17.45 14.62 2.79
N GLY A 156 18.19 14.75 3.92
CA GLY A 156 17.81 15.69 4.97
C GLY A 156 16.40 15.45 5.47
N MET A 157 15.98 14.18 5.53
CA MET A 157 14.61 13.79 5.88
C MET A 157 14.18 14.45 7.18
N THR A 158 13.11 15.23 7.11
CA THR A 158 12.36 15.63 8.29
C THR A 158 11.46 14.47 8.70
N ALA A 159 11.15 14.37 10.00
CA ALA A 159 10.39 13.23 10.52
C ALA A 159 8.98 13.11 9.90
N ASP A 160 8.42 14.19 9.35
CA ASP A 160 7.02 14.27 8.91
C ASP A 160 6.85 14.35 7.38
N GLU A 161 7.91 14.13 6.60
CA GLU A 161 7.85 14.12 5.13
C GLU A 161 8.13 12.73 4.56
N ALA A 162 7.29 12.31 3.62
CA ALA A 162 7.52 11.09 2.84
C ALA A 162 8.57 11.33 1.77
N ILE A 163 9.40 10.32 1.51
CA ILE A 163 10.19 10.26 0.29
C ILE A 163 9.44 9.45 -0.75
N GLU A 164 9.33 10.02 -1.94
CA GLU A 164 8.89 9.33 -3.13
C GLU A 164 10.06 9.10 -4.08
N GLY A 165 10.07 7.95 -4.77
CA GLY A 165 11.00 7.73 -5.86
C GLY A 165 10.91 6.34 -6.46
N GLU A 166 10.90 6.27 -7.80
CA GLU A 166 10.81 5.00 -8.52
C GLU A 166 11.92 4.00 -8.13
N MET A 167 13.10 4.49 -7.75
CA MET A 167 14.20 3.63 -7.30
C MET A 167 13.84 2.85 -6.03
N ILE A 168 13.06 3.44 -5.13
CA ILE A 168 12.69 2.83 -3.85
C ILE A 168 11.78 1.63 -4.09
N GLY A 169 10.67 1.83 -4.81
CA GLY A 169 9.75 0.74 -5.16
C GLY A 169 10.45 -0.41 -5.92
N ARG A 170 11.38 -0.08 -6.84
CA ARG A 170 12.19 -1.11 -7.53
C ARG A 170 13.05 -1.93 -6.55
N ARG A 171 13.65 -1.31 -5.54
CA ARG A 171 14.46 -1.99 -4.51
C ARG A 171 13.59 -2.85 -3.60
N ILE A 172 12.47 -2.32 -3.12
CA ILE A 172 11.49 -3.08 -2.33
C ILE A 172 11.08 -4.35 -3.08
N ARG A 173 10.75 -4.21 -4.37
CA ARG A 173 10.37 -5.36 -5.21
C ARG A 173 11.50 -6.38 -5.39
N GLN A 174 12.76 -5.95 -5.44
CA GLN A 174 13.91 -6.88 -5.48
C GLN A 174 14.04 -7.67 -4.18
N VAL A 175 13.80 -7.04 -3.03
CA VAL A 175 13.83 -7.68 -1.71
C VAL A 175 12.70 -8.70 -1.59
N GLN A 176 11.46 -8.33 -1.93
CA GLN A 176 10.33 -9.26 -1.97
C GLN A 176 10.63 -10.48 -2.86
N LYS A 177 11.24 -10.28 -4.04
CA LYS A 177 11.67 -11.38 -4.92
C LYS A 177 12.75 -12.25 -4.29
N LYS A 178 13.65 -11.68 -3.49
CA LYS A 178 14.67 -12.45 -2.75
C LYS A 178 14.02 -13.28 -1.65
N ILE A 179 13.11 -12.68 -0.87
CA ILE A 179 12.34 -13.35 0.18
C ILE A 179 11.52 -14.50 -0.44
N ALA A 180 10.77 -14.24 -1.51
CA ALA A 180 9.95 -15.25 -2.18
C ALA A 180 10.75 -16.47 -2.67
N LYS A 181 12.01 -16.29 -3.09
CA LYS A 181 12.88 -17.40 -3.48
C LYS A 181 13.37 -18.25 -2.30
N THR A 182 13.39 -17.69 -1.11
CA THR A 182 13.92 -18.33 0.12
C THR A 182 12.84 -18.69 1.12
N ALA A 183 11.61 -18.22 0.92
CA ALA A 183 10.47 -18.52 1.78
C ALA A 183 10.18 -20.02 1.74
N ARG A 184 9.98 -20.61 2.91
CA ARG A 184 9.68 -22.04 3.09
C ARG A 184 8.20 -22.36 2.94
N GLY A 185 7.36 -21.32 2.88
CA GLY A 185 5.92 -21.41 2.79
C GLY A 185 5.28 -20.02 2.89
N ASP A 186 3.97 -20.02 3.08
CA ASP A 186 3.14 -18.84 3.29
C ASP A 186 2.12 -19.12 4.41
N SER A 187 2.65 -19.47 5.59
CA SER A 187 1.85 -19.67 6.79
C SER A 187 1.25 -18.34 7.24
N PRO A 188 -0.07 -18.29 7.54
CA PRO A 188 -0.71 -17.09 8.08
C PRO A 188 -0.01 -16.59 9.35
N ALA A 189 -0.01 -15.27 9.53
CA ALA A 189 0.62 -14.60 10.66
C ALA A 189 -0.20 -13.36 11.05
N TYR A 190 -0.05 -12.92 12.30
CA TYR A 190 -0.68 -11.71 12.81
C TYR A 190 0.08 -10.43 12.40
N SER A 191 1.37 -10.53 12.09
CA SER A 191 2.22 -9.40 11.66
C SER A 191 3.22 -9.79 10.57
N ALA A 192 3.75 -8.80 9.84
CA ALA A 192 4.82 -9.00 8.87
C ALA A 192 6.09 -9.61 9.51
N LEU A 193 6.42 -9.21 10.74
CA LEU A 193 7.57 -9.76 11.46
C LEU A 193 7.37 -11.23 11.78
N GLU A 194 6.21 -11.59 12.32
CA GLU A 194 5.86 -12.98 12.60
C GLU A 194 5.85 -13.82 11.31
N TRP A 195 5.31 -13.27 10.22
CA TRP A 195 5.34 -13.93 8.92
C TRP A 195 6.77 -14.24 8.48
N LEU A 196 7.69 -13.28 8.62
CA LEU A 196 9.10 -13.48 8.32
C LEU A 196 9.73 -14.53 9.24
N GLN A 197 9.40 -14.55 10.53
CA GLN A 197 9.91 -15.54 11.47
C GLN A 197 9.47 -16.97 11.13
N LEU A 198 8.21 -17.14 10.71
CA LEU A 198 7.65 -18.44 10.34
C LEU A 198 8.15 -18.91 8.97
N ASN A 199 8.09 -18.03 7.97
CA ASN A 199 8.24 -18.40 6.57
C ASN A 199 9.64 -18.12 6.01
N CYS A 200 10.35 -17.11 6.53
CA CYS A 200 11.67 -16.73 6.03
C CYS A 200 12.64 -16.24 7.15
N PRO A 201 13.01 -17.10 8.12
CA PRO A 201 13.72 -16.66 9.34
C PRO A 201 15.06 -15.93 9.09
N ALA A 202 15.68 -16.13 7.93
CA ALA A 202 16.91 -15.44 7.53
C ALA A 202 16.71 -13.91 7.40
N PHE A 203 15.48 -13.45 7.15
CA PHE A 203 15.11 -12.04 7.01
C PHE A 203 14.40 -11.48 8.26
N ALA A 204 14.21 -12.31 9.30
CA ALA A 204 13.57 -11.90 10.54
C ALA A 204 14.55 -11.38 11.61
N LYS A 205 15.87 -11.49 11.37
CA LYS A 205 16.94 -11.24 12.36
C LYS A 205 17.65 -9.89 12.21
N SER A 206 17.12 -8.97 11.42
CA SER A 206 17.71 -7.65 11.15
C SER A 206 17.12 -6.54 12.01
#